data_AF-A0A2E4DFI7-F1
#
_entry.id   AF-A0A2E4DFI7-F1
#
_cell.length_a   1.000
_cell.length_b   1.000
_cell.length_c   1.000
_cell.angle_alpha   90.00
_cell.angle_beta   90.00
_cell.angle_gamma   90.00
#
_symmetry.space_group_name_H-M   'P 1'
#
loop_
_entity.id
_entity.type
_entity.pdbx_description
1 polymer ?
#
loop_
_entity_poly.entity_id
_entity_poly.type
_entity_poly.pdbx_seq_one_letter_code
_entity_poly.pdbx_strand_id
1 'polypeptide(L)'
;MNFDGFYFPRYILASLANWCFLIIFCGTEELLTTFLFLLCIVFNQLCLAIVIADMIELAPNKTIFPTWLLALLKFLILIAAFIFGLFYLEKYVIFLLLSYLFQLIILVLSTKRVVKKN
;
A
#
# COMPACT_ATOMS: atom_id res chain seq x y z
N MET A 1 2.91 -15.35 -9.73
CA MET A 1 1.80 -15.68 -8.81
C MET A 1 0.50 -15.35 -9.54
N ASN A 2 -0.26 -16.35 -10.01
CA ASN A 2 -1.64 -16.12 -10.42
C ASN A 2 -2.46 -16.00 -9.15
N PHE A 3 -2.72 -14.77 -8.73
CA PHE A 3 -3.78 -14.50 -7.79
C PHE A 3 -5.09 -14.51 -8.59
N ASP A 4 -5.72 -15.67 -8.75
CA ASP A 4 -6.97 -15.83 -9.51
C ASP A 4 -8.16 -15.01 -8.93
N GLY A 5 -7.92 -14.19 -7.90
CA GLY A 5 -8.83 -13.18 -7.36
C GLY A 5 -8.26 -11.76 -7.21
N PHE A 6 -6.95 -11.52 -7.31
CA PHE A 6 -6.39 -10.16 -7.16
C PHE A 6 -6.31 -9.48 -8.52
N TYR A 7 -7.11 -8.44 -8.73
CA TYR A 7 -7.08 -7.66 -9.96
C TYR A 7 -5.85 -6.73 -9.97
N PHE A 8 -4.68 -7.31 -10.14
CA PHE A 8 -3.38 -6.63 -10.19
C PHE A 8 -3.38 -5.40 -11.13
N PRO A 9 -3.99 -5.45 -12.34
CA PRO A 9 -4.04 -4.26 -13.21
C PRO A 9 -4.88 -3.11 -12.62
N ARG A 10 -5.99 -3.42 -11.91
CA ARG A 10 -6.83 -2.39 -11.27
C ARG A 10 -6.15 -1.78 -10.06
N TYR A 11 -5.46 -2.62 -9.28
CA TYR A 11 -4.65 -2.17 -8.16
C TYR A 11 -3.55 -1.22 -8.64
N ILE A 12 -2.82 -1.57 -9.71
CA ILE A 12 -1.80 -0.71 -10.31
C ILE A 12 -2.41 0.61 -10.78
N LEU A 13 -3.48 0.58 -11.58
CA LEU A 13 -4.11 1.80 -12.11
C LEU A 13 -4.59 2.73 -10.99
N ALA A 14 -5.21 2.19 -9.94
CA ALA A 14 -5.66 2.99 -8.81
C ALA A 14 -4.49 3.52 -7.96
N SER A 15 -3.41 2.75 -7.84
CA SER A 15 -2.16 3.21 -7.20
C SER A 15 -1.50 4.34 -7.99
N LEU A 16 -1.50 4.26 -9.32
CA LEU A 16 -1.02 5.34 -10.19
C LEU A 16 -1.89 6.59 -10.06
N ALA A 17 -3.22 6.44 -9.94
CA ALA A 17 -4.11 7.57 -9.67
C ALA A 17 -3.80 8.24 -8.31
N ASN A 18 -3.53 7.45 -7.27
CA ASN A 18 -3.08 7.95 -5.98
C ASN A 18 -1.74 8.70 -6.09
N TRP A 19 -0.87 8.24 -6.97
CA TRP A 19 0.41 8.89 -7.24
C TRP A 19 0.24 10.26 -7.89
N CYS A 20 -0.56 10.32 -8.95
CA CYS A 20 -0.88 11.56 -9.64
C CYS A 20 -1.52 12.56 -8.68
N PHE A 21 -2.45 12.10 -7.81
CA PHE A 21 -3.05 12.92 -6.77
C PHE A 21 -1.98 13.56 -5.88
N LEU A 22 -1.08 12.77 -5.31
CA LEU A 22 -0.04 13.29 -4.41
C LEU A 22 0.93 14.26 -5.10
N ILE A 23 1.32 13.99 -6.35
CA ILE A 23 2.19 14.88 -7.13
C ILE A 23 1.52 16.23 -7.40
N ILE A 24 0.23 16.23 -7.73
CA ILE A 24 -0.53 17.47 -7.99
C ILE A 24 -0.59 18.36 -6.74
N PHE A 25 -0.75 17.76 -5.55
CA PHE A 25 -0.91 18.52 -4.31
C PHE A 25 0.40 18.85 -3.58
N CYS A 26 1.41 17.97 -3.63
CA CYS A 26 2.73 18.23 -3.04
C CYS A 26 3.62 19.09 -3.94
N GLY A 27 3.30 19.18 -5.23
CA GLY A 27 4.10 19.89 -6.21
C GLY A 27 5.29 19.06 -6.72
N THR A 28 5.92 19.55 -7.79
CA THR A 28 7.04 18.85 -8.46
C THR A 28 8.38 19.04 -7.75
N GLU A 29 8.49 20.01 -6.84
CA GLU A 29 9.72 20.28 -6.08
C GLU A 29 10.07 19.10 -5.15
N GLU A 30 9.04 18.44 -4.62
CA GLU A 30 9.16 17.32 -3.69
C GLU A 30 8.93 15.95 -4.36
N LEU A 31 9.16 15.86 -5.67
CA LEU A 31 8.79 14.68 -6.47
C LEU A 31 9.52 13.42 -6.00
N LEU A 32 10.82 13.51 -5.68
CA LEU A 32 11.60 12.38 -5.18
C LEU A 32 11.12 11.93 -3.80
N THR A 33 10.88 12.87 -2.88
CA THR A 33 10.37 12.60 -1.53
C THR A 33 8.99 11.93 -1.60
N THR A 34 8.11 12.46 -2.44
CA THR A 34 6.76 11.93 -2.67
C THR A 34 6.79 10.54 -3.30
N PHE A 35 7.69 10.31 -4.26
CA PHE A 35 7.94 9.01 -4.87
C PHE A 35 8.36 7.97 -3.82
N LEU A 36 9.34 8.29 -2.97
CA LEU A 36 9.83 7.40 -1.93
C LEU A 36 8.74 7.07 -0.91
N PHE A 37 7.99 8.09 -0.45
CA PHE A 37 6.88 7.89 0.46
C PHE A 37 5.87 6.89 -0.11
N LEU A 38 5.43 7.10 -1.35
CA LEU A 38 4.47 6.21 -2.00
C LEU A 38 5.00 4.80 -2.24
N LEU A 39 6.29 4.65 -2.55
CA LEU A 39 6.91 3.34 -2.66
C LEU A 39 6.84 2.59 -1.32
N CYS A 40 7.09 3.27 -0.20
CA CYS A 40 6.89 2.69 1.13
C CYS A 40 5.43 2.31 1.38
N ILE A 41 4.47 3.16 1.00
CA ILE A 41 3.04 2.87 1.14
C ILE A 41 2.63 1.65 0.29
N VAL A 42 3.05 1.55 -0.96
CA VAL A 42 2.78 0.38 -1.83
C VAL A 42 3.39 -0.87 -1.23
N PHE A 43 4.64 -0.81 -0.76
CA PHE A 43 5.30 -1.95 -0.16
C PHE A 43 4.63 -2.42 1.15
N ASN A 44 4.19 -1.48 1.99
CA ASN A 44 3.37 -1.75 3.16
C ASN A 44 2.07 -2.50 2.79
N GLN A 45 1.40 -2.06 1.73
CA GLN A 45 0.12 -2.63 1.28
C GLN A 45 0.30 -4.01 0.63
N LEU A 46 1.43 -4.27 -0.04
CA LEU A 46 1.80 -5.60 -0.51
C LEU A 46 1.99 -6.57 0.65
N CYS A 47 2.71 -6.16 1.71
CA CYS A 47 2.86 -6.98 2.91
C CYS A 47 1.49 -7.27 3.54
N LEU A 48 0.62 -6.25 3.64
CA LEU A 48 -0.73 -6.41 4.16
C LEU A 48 -1.57 -7.38 3.32
N ALA A 49 -1.49 -7.32 1.99
CA ALA A 49 -2.22 -8.22 1.10
C ALA A 49 -1.84 -9.69 1.32
N ILE A 50 -0.53 -9.98 1.42
CA ILE A 50 -0.02 -11.33 1.68
C ILE A 50 -0.48 -11.84 3.05
N VAL A 51 -0.33 -11.00 4.08
CA VAL A 51 -0.73 -11.35 5.45
C VAL A 51 -2.22 -11.65 5.54
N ILE A 52 -3.07 -10.81 4.94
CA ILE A 52 -4.52 -11.04 4.93
C ILE A 52 -4.84 -12.33 4.18
N ALA A 53 -4.30 -12.52 2.97
CA ALA A 53 -4.58 -13.70 2.15
C ALA A 53 -4.23 -15.02 2.84
N ASP A 54 -3.14 -15.04 3.60
CA ASP A 54 -2.72 -16.19 4.40
C ASP A 54 -3.62 -16.39 5.64
N MET A 55 -3.96 -15.30 6.35
CA MET A 55 -4.84 -15.35 7.54
C MET A 55 -6.27 -15.81 7.24
N ILE A 56 -6.79 -15.54 6.04
CA ILE A 56 -8.12 -15.98 5.62
C ILE A 56 -8.09 -17.31 4.86
N GLU A 57 -6.95 -18.01 4.84
CA GLU A 57 -6.73 -19.28 4.15
C GLU A 57 -7.05 -19.25 2.64
N LEU A 58 -7.05 -18.06 2.03
CA LEU A 58 -7.37 -17.89 0.63
C LEU A 58 -6.20 -18.34 -0.27
N ALA A 59 -4.98 -18.03 0.14
CA ALA A 59 -3.77 -18.48 -0.53
C ALA A 59 -2.63 -18.58 0.49
N PRO A 60 -1.97 -19.74 0.62
CA PRO A 60 -0.87 -19.89 1.57
C PRO A 60 0.30 -18.99 1.20
N ASN A 61 0.94 -18.40 2.20
CA ASN A 61 2.14 -17.60 2.03
C ASN A 61 3.29 -18.45 1.45
N LYS A 62 3.77 -18.08 0.25
CA LYS A 62 4.91 -18.72 -0.43
C LYS A 62 6.16 -17.84 -0.43
N THR A 63 6.15 -16.72 0.28
CA THR A 63 7.33 -15.85 0.36
C THR A 63 8.39 -16.44 1.29
N ILE A 64 9.61 -15.91 1.18
CA ILE A 64 10.75 -16.33 2.02
C ILE A 64 10.50 -16.00 3.50
N PHE A 65 9.70 -14.97 3.77
CA PHE A 65 9.43 -14.50 5.12
C PHE A 65 8.14 -15.10 5.69
N PRO A 66 8.14 -15.57 6.95
CA PRO A 66 6.93 -16.06 7.58
C PRO A 66 5.93 -14.91 7.79
N THR A 67 4.64 -15.26 7.84
CA THR A 67 3.53 -14.29 7.86
C THR A 67 3.59 -13.33 9.05
N TRP A 68 3.99 -13.80 10.23
CA TRP A 68 4.16 -12.95 11.41
C TRP A 68 5.26 -11.88 11.20
N LEU A 69 6.34 -12.23 10.49
CA LEU A 69 7.44 -11.31 10.20
C LEU A 69 7.02 -10.27 9.16
N LEU A 70 6.26 -10.67 8.14
CA LEU A 70 5.66 -9.73 7.19
C LEU A 70 4.66 -8.79 7.88
N ALA A 71 3.90 -9.29 8.85
CA ALA A 71 2.99 -8.47 9.65
C ALA A 71 3.76 -7.43 10.49
N LEU A 72 4.87 -7.81 11.11
CA LEU A 72 5.75 -6.87 11.83
C LEU A 72 6.38 -5.86 10.87
N LEU A 73 6.92 -6.34 9.76
CA LEU A 73 7.59 -5.52 8.75
C LEU A 73 6.66 -4.45 8.19
N LYS A 74 5.38 -4.78 7.92
CA LYS A 74 4.40 -3.79 7.45
C LYS A 74 4.30 -2.62 8.43
N PHE A 75 4.23 -2.87 9.73
CA PHE A 75 4.09 -1.80 10.73
C PHE A 75 5.34 -0.94 10.79
N LEU A 76 6.53 -1.56 10.72
CA LEU A 76 7.80 -0.84 10.68
C LEU A 76 7.90 0.06 9.44
N ILE A 77 7.55 -0.45 8.25
CA ILE A 77 7.53 0.34 7.01
C ILE A 77 6.56 1.50 7.14
N LEU A 78 5.37 1.27 7.70
CA LEU A 78 4.35 2.30 7.84
C LEU A 78 4.83 3.43 8.76
N ILE A 79 5.37 3.07 9.93
CA ILE A 79 5.91 4.03 10.89
C ILE A 79 7.07 4.81 10.24
N ALA A 80 8.01 4.11 9.60
CA ALA A 80 9.13 4.74 8.92
C ALA A 80 8.67 5.70 7.80
N ALA A 81 7.69 5.30 7.00
CA ALA A 81 7.13 6.13 5.92
C ALA A 81 6.48 7.40 6.47
N PHE A 82 5.69 7.29 7.55
CA PHE A 82 5.05 8.44 8.16
C PHE A 82 6.05 9.35 8.89
N ILE A 83 7.05 8.81 9.59
CA ILE A 83 8.14 9.62 10.16
C ILE A 83 8.86 10.38 9.05
N PHE A 84 9.25 9.69 7.97
CA PHE A 84 9.86 10.32 6.80
C PHE A 84 8.97 11.41 6.19
N GLY A 85 7.69 11.11 5.97
CA GLY A 85 6.72 12.07 5.44
C GLY A 85 6.54 13.30 6.35
N LEU A 86 6.55 13.13 7.66
CA LEU A 86 6.46 14.24 8.62
C LEU A 86 7.70 15.13 8.59
N PHE A 87 8.90 14.56 8.39
CA PHE A 87 10.14 15.33 8.35
C PHE A 87 10.33 16.12 7.05
N TYR A 88 9.97 15.54 5.90
CA TYR A 88 10.27 16.13 4.60
C TYR A 88 9.05 16.73 3.89
N LEU A 89 7.84 16.33 4.26
CA LEU A 89 6.58 16.77 3.64
C LEU A 89 5.61 17.34 4.69
N GLU A 90 6.14 18.00 5.73
CA GLU A 90 5.38 18.52 6.87
C GLU A 90 4.16 19.37 6.48
N LYS A 91 4.26 20.11 5.36
CA LYS A 91 3.17 20.99 4.90
C LYS A 91 2.01 20.20 4.27
N TYR A 92 2.26 18.94 3.93
CA TYR A 92 1.36 18.08 3.17
C TYR A 92 0.84 16.89 3.98
N VAL A 93 1.01 16.85 5.31
CA VAL A 93 0.61 15.69 6.16
C VAL A 93 -0.80 15.20 5.87
N ILE A 94 -1.76 16.12 5.70
CA ILE A 94 -3.16 15.77 5.40
C ILE A 94 -3.25 14.98 4.09
N PHE A 95 -2.51 15.38 3.05
CA PHE A 95 -2.49 14.68 1.77
C PHE A 95 -1.79 13.31 1.87
N LEU A 96 -0.74 13.19 2.69
CA LEU A 96 -0.08 11.91 2.97
C LEU A 96 -1.04 10.92 3.66
N LEU A 97 -1.79 11.40 4.65
CA LEU A 97 -2.82 10.60 5.34
C LEU A 97 -3.93 10.18 4.37
N LEU A 98 -4.44 11.11 3.57
CA LEU A 98 -5.46 10.82 2.56
C LEU A 98 -4.96 9.80 1.53
N SER A 99 -3.72 9.93 1.08
CA SER A 99 -3.11 8.97 0.15
C SER A 99 -3.01 7.57 0.75
N TYR A 100 -2.60 7.47 2.01
CA TYR A 100 -2.56 6.19 2.71
C TYR A 100 -3.96 5.56 2.84
N LEU A 101 -4.96 6.34 3.26
CA LEU A 101 -6.35 5.87 3.36
C LEU A 101 -6.90 5.44 2.01
N PHE A 102 -6.62 6.20 0.96
CA PHE A 102 -7.03 5.87 -0.41
C PHE A 102 -6.38 4.55 -0.86
N GLN A 103 -5.10 4.35 -0.59
CA GLN A 103 -4.41 3.10 -0.88
C GLN A 103 -5.02 1.90 -0.13
N LEU A 104 -5.43 2.10 1.11
CA LEU A 104 -6.09 1.07 1.92
C LEU A 104 -7.47 0.71 1.35
N ILE A 105 -8.25 1.70 0.90
CA ILE A 105 -9.53 1.47 0.21
C ILE A 105 -9.30 0.66 -1.08
N ILE A 106 -8.30 1.04 -1.88
CA ILE A 106 -7.92 0.32 -3.11
C ILE A 106 -7.62 -1.14 -2.79
N LEU A 107 -6.83 -1.40 -1.73
CA LEU A 107 -6.51 -2.75 -1.31
C LEU A 107 -7.78 -3.53 -0.94
N VAL A 108 -8.64 -2.97 -0.09
CA VAL A 108 -9.89 -3.61 0.35
C VAL A 108 -10.81 -3.92 -0.84
N LEU A 109 -10.95 -3.00 -1.79
CA LEU A 109 -11.75 -3.24 -3.00
C LEU A 109 -11.14 -4.32 -3.89
N SER A 110 -9.81 -4.39 -3.93
CA SER A 110 -9.07 -5.38 -4.72
C SER A 110 -9.14 -6.79 -4.10
N THR A 111 -9.32 -6.90 -2.78
CA THR A 111 -9.40 -8.17 -2.04
C THR A 111 -10.84 -8.65 -1.76
N LYS A 112 -11.80 -7.75 -1.48
CA LYS A 112 -13.21 -8.11 -1.18
C LYS A 112 -13.90 -8.94 -2.27
N ARG A 113 -13.50 -8.78 -3.53
CA ARG A 113 -14.10 -9.55 -4.64
C ARG A 113 -13.70 -11.03 -4.64
N VAL A 114 -12.61 -11.38 -3.94
CA VAL A 114 -12.18 -12.77 -3.83
C VAL A 114 -13.05 -13.55 -2.85
N VAL A 115 -13.39 -12.93 -1.73
CA VAL A 115 -14.24 -13.55 -0.69
C VAL A 115 -15.65 -13.84 -1.20
N LYS A 116 -16.18 -13.03 -2.14
CA LYS A 116 -17.55 -13.20 -2.67
C LYS A 116 -17.65 -14.24 -3.80
N LYS A 117 -16.53 -14.78 -4.28
CA LYS A 117 -16.49 -15.78 -5.37
C LYS A 117 -16.31 -17.22 -4.87
N ASN A 118 -15.91 -17.39 -3.62
CA ASN A 118 -15.99 -18.67 -2.89
C ASN A 118 -17.34 -18.76 -2.17
#